data_AF-A0A961RDA5-F1
#
_entry.id   AF-A0A961RDA5-F1
#
_cell.length_a   1.000
_cell.length_b   1.000
_cell.length_c   1.000
_cell.angle_alpha   90.00
_cell.angle_beta   90.00
_cell.angle_gamma   90.00
#
_symmetry.space_group_name_H-M   'P 1'
#
loop_
_entity.id
_entity.type
_entity.pdbx_description
1 polymer ?
#
loop_
_entity_poly.entity_id
_entity_poly.type
_entity_poly.pdbx_seq_one_letter_code
_entity_poly.pdbx_strand_id
1 'polypeptide(L)'
;PFLQAADDMSFFCHGDGTFVKPDAEGRILLTDFIREHTGIADQAVFVGRGQFFQLWEPEAFAAHREAVRKRLIAMRAQGAAGGVTP
;
A
#
# COMPACT_ATOMS: atom_id res chain seq x y z
N PRO A 1 11.54 20.99 -18.18
CA PRO A 1 11.65 20.59 -16.76
C PRO A 1 10.47 19.69 -16.40
N PHE A 2 10.74 18.51 -15.83
CA PHE A 2 9.68 17.67 -15.29
C PHE A 2 9.00 18.42 -14.14
N LEU A 3 7.69 18.19 -13.93
CA LEU A 3 6.99 18.75 -12.79
C LEU A 3 7.69 18.27 -11.52
N GLN A 4 7.94 19.15 -10.55
CA GLN A 4 8.60 18.79 -9.29
C GLN A 4 7.92 17.59 -8.60
N ALA A 5 6.59 17.51 -8.70
CA ALA A 5 5.81 16.36 -8.23
C ALA A 5 6.18 15.02 -8.91
N ALA A 6 6.62 15.01 -10.17
CA ALA A 6 7.06 13.80 -10.86
C ALA A 6 8.43 13.33 -10.35
N ASP A 7 9.34 14.26 -10.06
CA ASP A 7 10.65 13.95 -9.47
C ASP A 7 10.49 13.47 -8.03
N ASP A 8 9.64 14.11 -7.23
CA ASP A 8 9.32 13.68 -5.86
C ASP A 8 8.68 12.28 -5.84
N MET A 9 7.77 12.00 -6.78
CA MET A 9 7.16 10.67 -6.92
C MET A 9 8.18 9.62 -7.37
N SER A 10 9.12 9.96 -8.24
CA SER A 10 10.20 9.05 -8.67
C SER A 10 11.11 8.70 -7.49
N PHE A 11 11.50 9.70 -6.70
CA PHE A 11 12.27 9.50 -5.48
C PHE A 11 11.50 8.65 -4.46
N PHE A 12 10.22 8.91 -4.22
CA PHE A 12 9.41 8.13 -3.29
C PHE A 12 9.22 6.67 -3.77
N CYS A 13 9.02 6.44 -5.06
CA CYS A 13 8.81 5.10 -5.61
C CYS A 13 10.09 4.26 -5.69
N HIS A 14 11.24 4.90 -5.91
CA HIS A 14 12.51 4.21 -6.21
C HIS A 14 13.59 4.40 -5.13
N GLY A 15 13.54 5.47 -4.36
CA GLY A 15 14.53 5.82 -3.34
C GLY A 15 14.43 4.97 -2.08
N ASP A 16 13.23 4.54 -1.71
CA ASP A 16 12.97 3.72 -0.52
C ASP A 16 12.83 2.22 -0.87
N GLY A 17 13.06 1.84 -2.13
CA GLY A 17 12.99 0.46 -2.59
C GLY A 17 14.29 -0.30 -2.29
N THR A 18 14.18 -1.49 -1.70
CA THR A 18 15.32 -2.41 -1.54
C THR A 18 15.09 -3.72 -2.29
N PHE A 19 16.15 -4.26 -2.89
CA PHE A 19 16.12 -5.59 -3.48
C PHE A 19 16.24 -6.63 -2.39
N VAL A 20 15.20 -7.46 -2.22
CA VAL A 20 15.25 -8.58 -1.28
C VAL A 20 15.34 -9.89 -2.07
N LYS A 21 16.35 -10.69 -1.75
CA LYS A 21 16.54 -12.03 -2.30
C LYS A 21 15.99 -13.06 -1.32
N PRO A 22 15.00 -13.89 -1.72
CA PRO A 22 14.58 -15.00 -0.89
C PRO A 22 15.72 -16.01 -0.71
N ASP A 23 15.75 -16.68 0.44
CA ASP A 23 16.65 -17.82 0.66
C ASP A 23 16.16 -19.08 -0.09
N ALA A 24 16.90 -20.19 0.06
CA ALA A 24 16.58 -21.45 -0.61
C ALA A 24 15.21 -22.02 -0.21
N GLU A 25 14.73 -21.67 0.99
CA GLU A 25 13.42 -22.05 1.51
C GLU A 25 12.30 -21.05 1.14
N GLY A 26 12.63 -19.99 0.40
CA GLY A 26 11.69 -18.96 -0.05
C GLY A 26 11.34 -17.92 1.02
N ARG A 27 12.11 -17.82 2.12
CA ARG A 27 11.91 -16.82 3.16
C ARG A 27 12.54 -15.49 2.75
N ILE A 28 11.89 -14.40 3.14
CA ILE A 28 12.33 -13.03 2.90
C ILE A 28 12.77 -12.44 4.23
N LEU A 29 14.00 -11.91 4.28
CA LEU A 29 14.49 -11.23 5.46
C LEU A 29 13.89 -9.82 5.55
N LEU A 30 13.09 -9.57 6.58
CA LEU A 30 12.66 -8.23 6.97
C LEU A 30 13.77 -7.54 7.75
N THR A 31 14.59 -6.78 7.03
CA THR A 31 15.65 -5.94 7.61
C THR A 31 15.05 -4.80 8.44
N ASP A 32 15.86 -4.22 9.33
CA ASP A 32 15.42 -3.11 10.19
C ASP A 32 14.90 -1.92 9.37
N PHE A 33 15.52 -1.63 8.23
CA PHE A 33 15.03 -0.62 7.27
C PHE A 33 13.57 -0.86 6.84
N ILE A 34 13.20 -2.11 6.51
CA ILE A 34 11.83 -2.44 6.10
C ILE A 34 10.89 -2.33 7.31
N ARG A 35 11.33 -2.78 8.49
CA ARG A 35 10.54 -2.72 9.73
C ARG A 35 10.26 -1.28 10.15
N GLU A 36 11.26 -0.40 10.10
CA GLU A 36 11.13 1.02 10.41
C GLU A 36 10.18 1.73 9.44
N HIS A 37 10.27 1.42 8.14
CA HIS A 37 9.42 2.03 7.13
C HIS A 37 7.96 1.53 7.19
N THR A 38 7.75 0.24 7.50
CA THR A 38 6.41 -0.39 7.48
C THR A 38 5.72 -0.44 8.84
N GLY A 39 6.45 -0.24 9.94
CA GLY A 39 5.99 -0.45 11.31
C GLY A 39 5.83 -1.94 11.70
N ILE A 40 6.26 -2.88 10.86
CA ILE A 40 6.08 -4.32 11.09
C ILE A 40 7.05 -4.82 12.16
N ALA A 41 6.50 -5.26 13.29
CA ALA A 41 7.24 -5.91 14.37
C ALA A 41 7.21 -7.45 14.22
N ASP A 42 6.29 -8.12 14.89
CA ASP A 42 6.22 -9.58 15.01
C ASP A 42 5.19 -10.21 14.07
N GLN A 43 4.17 -9.44 13.66
CA GLN A 43 3.11 -9.90 12.79
C GLN A 43 2.98 -9.03 11.54
N ALA A 44 2.59 -9.67 10.44
CA ALA A 44 2.36 -9.00 9.17
C ALA A 44 1.14 -9.59 8.46
N VAL A 45 0.41 -8.74 7.75
CA VAL A 45 -0.69 -9.13 6.86
C VAL A 45 -0.18 -9.12 5.42
N PHE A 46 -0.44 -10.22 4.72
CA PHE A 46 -0.10 -10.38 3.31
C PHE A 46 -1.33 -10.13 2.44
N VAL A 47 -1.26 -9.14 1.55
CA VAL A 47 -2.37 -8.74 0.70
C VAL A 47 -1.98 -8.92 -0.76
N GLY A 48 -2.58 -9.91 -1.42
CA GLY A 48 -2.37 -10.15 -2.86
C GLY A 48 -2.99 -9.05 -3.74
N ARG A 49 -2.22 -8.57 -4.70
CA ARG A 49 -2.53 -7.46 -5.61
C ARG A 49 -2.28 -7.85 -7.08
N GLY A 50 -2.71 -9.06 -7.45
CA GLY A 50 -2.49 -9.61 -8.79
C GLY A 50 -1.01 -9.96 -9.02
N GLN A 51 -0.25 -9.06 -9.63
CA GLN A 51 1.17 -9.28 -9.98
C GLN A 51 2.15 -9.00 -8.85
N PHE A 52 1.71 -8.33 -7.79
CA PHE A 52 2.50 -8.09 -6.60
C PHE A 52 1.68 -8.37 -5.35
N PHE A 53 2.32 -8.28 -4.20
CA PHE A 53 1.66 -8.32 -2.91
C PHE A 53 2.10 -7.13 -2.08
N GLN A 54 1.32 -6.80 -1.07
CA GLN A 54 1.67 -5.82 -0.06
C GLN A 54 1.83 -6.52 1.28
N LEU A 55 2.80 -6.03 2.04
CA LEU A 55 3.02 -6.42 3.41
C LEU A 55 2.62 -5.25 4.31
N TRP A 56 1.84 -5.52 5.34
CA TRP A 56 1.34 -4.51 6.25
C TRP A 56 1.49 -4.94 7.70
N GLU A 57 1.67 -3.97 8.59
CA GLU A 57 1.38 -4.17 10.01
C GLU A 57 -0.16 -4.37 10.18
N PRO A 58 -0.61 -5.36 10.98
CA PRO A 58 -2.02 -5.71 11.10
C PRO A 58 -2.98 -4.56 11.43
N GLU A 59 -2.66 -3.73 12.42
CA GLU A 59 -3.54 -2.63 12.86
C GLU A 59 -3.63 -1.52 11.79
N ALA A 60 -2.48 -1.16 11.20
CA ALA A 60 -2.39 -0.21 10.10
C ALA A 60 -3.22 -0.68 8.89
N PHE A 61 -3.16 -1.97 8.56
CA PHE A 61 -3.99 -2.53 7.50
C PHE A 61 -5.49 -2.46 7.83
N ALA A 62 -5.88 -2.79 9.06
CA ALA A 62 -7.28 -2.73 9.49
C ALA A 62 -7.83 -1.29 9.36
N ALA A 63 -7.08 -0.30 9.85
CA ALA A 63 -7.44 1.11 9.72
C ALA A 63 -7.54 1.55 8.24
N HIS A 64 -6.55 1.17 7.42
CA HIS A 64 -6.54 1.47 6.00
C HIS A 64 -7.74 0.86 5.27
N ARG A 65 -8.05 -0.41 5.54
CA ARG A 65 -9.18 -1.14 4.95
C ARG A 65 -10.51 -0.45 5.26
N GLU A 66 -10.73 -0.03 6.49
CA GLU A 66 -11.95 0.69 6.87
C GLU A 66 -12.04 2.07 6.20
N ALA A 67 -10.93 2.80 6.11
CA ALA A 67 -10.89 4.08 5.40
C ALA A 67 -11.21 3.92 3.90
N VAL A 68 -10.62 2.92 3.24
CA VAL A 68 -10.92 2.58 1.83
C VAL A 68 -12.39 2.24 1.67
N ARG A 69 -12.94 1.38 2.54
CA ARG A 69 -14.36 0.99 2.50
C ARG A 69 -15.27 2.21 2.60
N LYS A 70 -15.01 3.11 3.56
CA LYS A 70 -15.79 4.35 3.73
C LYS A 70 -15.74 5.23 2.47
N ARG A 71 -14.55 5.41 1.87
CA ARG A 71 -14.40 6.19 0.62
C ARG A 71 -15.19 5.58 -0.54
N LEU A 72 -15.15 4.25 -0.71
CA LEU A 72 -15.88 3.58 -1.79
C LEU A 72 -17.40 3.67 -1.61
N ILE A 73 -17.90 3.56 -0.38
CA ILE A 73 -19.32 3.76 -0.08
C ILE A 73 -19.74 5.20 -0.39
N ALA A 74 -18.94 6.19 0.05
CA ALA A 74 -19.22 7.60 -0.23
C ALA A 74 -19.22 7.91 -1.74
N MET A 75 -18.26 7.37 -2.49
CA MET A 75 -18.18 7.53 -3.94
C MET A 75 -19.40 6.91 -4.64
N ARG A 76 -19.86 5.74 -4.18
CA ARG A 76 -21.11 5.13 -4.69
C ARG A 76 -22.33 5.99 -4.41
N ALA A 77 -22.44 6.56 -3.21
CA ALA A 77 -23.54 7.46 -2.87
C ALA A 77 -23.53 8.74 -3.72
N GLN A 78 -22.36 9.30 -3.98
CA GLN A 78 -22.20 10.48 -4.85
C GLN A 78 -22.49 10.15 -6.32
N GLY A 79 -22.04 8.98 -6.81
CA GLY A 79 -22.35 8.50 -8.16
C GLY A 79 -23.83 8.18 -8.38
N ALA A 80 -24.54 7.73 -7.33
CA ALA A 80 -25.99 7.55 -7.36
C ALA A 80 -26.75 8.88 -7.32
N ALA A 81 -26.22 9.91 -6.64
CA ALA A 81 -26.80 11.25 -6.61
C ALA A 81 -26.58 12.04 -7.91
N GLY A 82 -25.56 11.68 -8.70
CA GLY A 82 -25.32 12.22 -10.05
C GLY A 82 -26.10 11.52 -11.17
N GLY A 83 -26.88 10.49 -10.84
CA GLY A 83 -27.62 9.65 -11.79
C GLY A 83 -29.11 9.53 -11.45
N VAL A 84 -29.81 10.66 -11.32
CA VAL A 84 -31.29 10.76 -11.33
C VAL A 84 -31.67 11.99 -12.17
N THR A 85 -31.71 11.84 -13.52
CA THR A 85 -32.90 11.79 -14.43
C THR A 85 -33.39 13.19 -14.88
N PRO A 86 -34.00 13.43 -16.06
CA PRO A 86 -34.33 12.56 -17.21
C PRO A 86 -33.54 12.83 -18.51
#